data_AF-A0A5X1PAW0-F1
#
_entry.id   AF-A0A5X1PAW0-F1
#
_cell.length_a   1.000
_cell.length_b   1.000
_cell.length_c   1.000
_cell.angle_alpha   90.00
_cell.angle_beta   90.00
_cell.angle_gamma   90.00
#
_symmetry.space_group_name_H-M   'P 1'
#
loop_
_entity.id
_entity.type
_entity.pdbx_description
1 polymer ?
#
loop_
_entity_poly.entity_id
_entity_poly.type
_entity_poly.pdbx_seq_one_letter_code
_entity_poly.pdbx_strand_id
1 'polypeptide(L)'
;LISGPGGMDPDIEIDDDTYDECREVLSRILEDAYTQSGTFRRLMNYAYDQELHDVEQRWLLGAGENFGTTVTDEDLESSEGRKVIALNLDDTDDDSIPEYYESNDGPQQFDTTRSFIHEVVHALTHLQDKEDSNPRGPVVEYTNIILKEMGHTSPPRIAYEFSN
;
A
#
# COMPACT_ATOMS: atom_id res chain seq x y z
N LEU A 1 -8.77 8.03 5.03
CA LEU A 1 -7.45 7.85 4.39
C LEU A 1 -7.31 8.77 3.20
N ILE A 2 -8.15 8.59 2.16
CA ILE A 2 -8.09 9.36 0.90
C ILE A 2 -8.95 10.63 0.95
N SER A 3 -8.47 11.74 0.37
CA SER A 3 -9.22 12.99 0.15
C SER A 3 -9.87 13.07 -1.23
N GLY A 4 -9.18 12.60 -2.29
CA GLY A 4 -9.62 12.67 -3.68
C GLY A 4 -8.64 12.01 -4.65
N PRO A 5 -8.90 12.07 -5.97
CA PRO A 5 -7.97 11.62 -7.00
C PRO A 5 -6.74 12.53 -7.08
N GLY A 6 -5.58 11.93 -7.40
CA GLY A 6 -4.36 12.67 -7.72
C GLY A 6 -3.14 11.75 -7.78
N GLY A 7 -2.44 11.77 -8.91
CA GLY A 7 -1.26 10.95 -9.18
C GLY A 7 0.03 11.55 -8.65
N MET A 8 1.13 10.80 -8.82
CA MET A 8 2.48 11.21 -8.44
C MET A 8 2.92 12.49 -9.17
N ASP A 9 2.63 12.58 -10.46
CA ASP A 9 2.85 13.77 -11.29
C ASP A 9 1.62 14.70 -11.22
N PRO A 10 1.76 15.98 -10.81
CA PRO A 10 0.63 16.91 -10.69
C PRO A 10 0.01 17.30 -12.01
N ASP A 11 0.76 17.19 -13.11
CA ASP A 11 0.29 17.57 -14.44
C ASP A 11 -0.55 16.46 -15.09
N ILE A 12 -0.57 15.25 -14.50
CA ILE A 12 -1.33 14.10 -14.98
C ILE A 12 -2.62 13.97 -14.16
N GLU A 13 -3.75 14.09 -14.85
CA GLU A 13 -5.07 13.85 -14.26
C GLU A 13 -5.37 12.34 -14.18
N ILE A 14 -5.98 11.92 -13.08
CA ILE A 14 -6.45 10.55 -12.87
C ILE A 14 -7.84 10.41 -13.50
N ASP A 15 -8.05 9.31 -14.21
CA ASP A 15 -9.35 8.97 -14.79
C ASP A 15 -10.39 8.66 -13.68
N ASP A 16 -11.56 9.29 -13.77
CA ASP A 16 -12.61 9.21 -12.75
C ASP A 16 -13.14 7.77 -12.57
N ASP A 17 -13.32 7.04 -13.68
CA ASP A 17 -13.81 5.66 -13.65
C ASP A 17 -12.78 4.74 -12.96
N THR A 18 -11.50 4.88 -13.32
CA THR A 18 -10.38 4.15 -12.71
C THR A 18 -10.23 4.47 -11.22
N TYR A 19 -10.42 5.74 -10.85
CA TYR A 19 -10.43 6.19 -9.45
C TYR A 19 -11.53 5.50 -8.65
N ASP A 20 -12.77 5.49 -9.15
CA ASP A 20 -13.90 4.91 -8.44
C ASP A 20 -13.73 3.39 -8.24
N GLU A 21 -13.23 2.68 -9.26
CA GLU A 21 -12.93 1.24 -9.18
C GLU A 21 -11.85 0.93 -8.13
N CYS A 22 -10.70 1.62 -8.20
CA CYS A 22 -9.61 1.44 -7.23
C CYS A 22 -10.07 1.79 -5.81
N ARG A 23 -10.85 2.86 -5.65
CA ARG A 23 -11.35 3.32 -4.36
C ARG A 23 -12.37 2.34 -3.77
N GLU A 24 -13.22 1.71 -4.58
CA GLU A 24 -14.16 0.68 -4.14
C GLU A 24 -13.41 -0.55 -3.60
N VAL A 25 -12.41 -1.03 -4.33
CA VAL A 25 -11.55 -2.15 -3.91
C VAL A 25 -10.82 -1.80 -2.62
N LEU A 26 -10.18 -0.64 -2.56
CA LEU A 26 -9.48 -0.15 -1.37
C LEU A 26 -10.42 -0.07 -0.16
N SER A 27 -11.64 0.45 -0.33
CA SER A 27 -12.61 0.58 0.76
C SER A 27 -12.94 -0.79 1.38
N ARG A 28 -13.16 -1.81 0.56
CA ARG A 28 -13.45 -3.18 1.05
C ARG A 28 -12.27 -3.78 1.81
N ILE A 29 -11.06 -3.63 1.26
CA ILE A 29 -9.82 -4.14 1.89
C ILE A 29 -9.58 -3.46 3.24
N LEU A 30 -9.77 -2.14 3.32
CA LEU A 30 -9.63 -1.38 4.57
C LEU A 30 -10.70 -1.79 5.61
N GLU A 31 -11.93 -2.05 5.19
CA GLU A 31 -12.99 -2.56 6.06
C GLU A 31 -12.63 -3.93 6.65
N ASP A 32 -12.21 -4.86 5.81
CA ASP A 32 -11.78 -6.20 6.23
C ASP A 32 -10.56 -6.13 7.15
N ALA A 33 -9.53 -5.36 6.79
CA ALA A 33 -8.34 -5.18 7.60
C ALA A 33 -8.67 -4.56 8.97
N TYR A 34 -9.52 -3.54 9.01
CA TYR A 34 -9.90 -2.89 10.27
C TYR A 34 -10.76 -3.78 11.16
N THR A 35 -11.67 -4.56 10.60
CA THR A 35 -12.53 -5.46 11.39
C THR A 35 -11.77 -6.69 11.89
N GLN A 36 -10.86 -7.25 11.08
CA GLN A 36 -10.22 -8.53 11.36
C GLN A 36 -8.83 -8.40 12.00
N SER A 37 -8.04 -7.38 11.64
CA SER A 37 -6.66 -7.21 12.12
C SER A 37 -6.55 -6.20 13.28
N GLY A 38 -6.16 -6.69 14.45
CA GLY A 38 -5.84 -5.85 15.60
C GLY A 38 -4.56 -5.03 15.38
N THR A 39 -3.63 -5.55 14.60
CA THR A 39 -2.42 -4.82 14.19
C THR A 39 -2.76 -3.67 13.27
N PHE A 40 -3.57 -3.89 12.24
CA PHE A 40 -4.03 -2.83 11.34
C PHE A 40 -4.78 -1.72 12.10
N ARG A 41 -5.70 -2.09 13.02
CA ARG A 41 -6.41 -1.09 13.86
C ARG A 41 -5.47 -0.18 14.64
N ARG A 42 -4.35 -0.71 15.16
CA ARG A 42 -3.37 0.12 15.89
C ARG A 42 -2.74 1.17 14.97
N LEU A 43 -2.33 0.77 13.77
CA LEU A 43 -1.73 1.69 12.79
C LEU A 43 -2.75 2.74 12.34
N MET A 44 -3.95 2.30 11.96
CA MET A 44 -5.02 3.18 11.48
C MET A 44 -5.47 4.19 12.55
N ASN A 45 -5.67 3.75 13.80
CA ASN A 45 -6.09 4.65 14.88
C ASN A 45 -5.00 5.65 15.23
N TYR A 46 -3.74 5.21 15.28
CA TYR A 46 -2.62 6.11 15.52
C TYR A 46 -2.51 7.17 14.42
N ALA A 47 -2.53 6.75 13.15
CA ALA A 47 -2.48 7.67 12.00
C ALA A 47 -3.67 8.63 11.96
N TYR A 48 -4.86 8.19 12.40
CA TYR A 48 -6.03 9.06 12.52
C TYR A 48 -5.81 10.17 13.54
N ASP A 49 -5.34 9.82 14.74
CA ASP A 49 -5.09 10.78 15.81
C ASP A 49 -3.96 11.75 15.45
N GLN A 50 -2.96 11.32 14.69
CA GLN A 50 -1.85 12.19 14.26
C GLN A 50 -2.21 13.10 13.08
N GLU A 51 -2.85 12.56 12.03
CA GLU A 51 -2.98 13.24 10.74
C GLU A 51 -4.39 13.12 10.14
N LEU A 52 -4.93 11.90 9.99
CA LEU A 52 -6.07 11.67 9.08
C LEU A 52 -7.42 12.25 9.57
N HIS A 53 -7.49 12.68 10.84
CA HIS A 53 -8.62 13.45 11.35
C HIS A 53 -8.72 14.84 10.71
N ASP A 54 -7.58 15.42 10.30
CA ASP A 54 -7.49 16.63 9.49
C ASP A 54 -7.65 16.25 8.00
N VAL A 55 -8.62 16.87 7.33
CA VAL A 55 -8.94 16.55 5.94
C VAL A 55 -7.81 16.97 5.00
N GLU A 56 -7.09 18.04 5.33
CA GLU A 56 -5.99 18.56 4.50
C GLU A 56 -4.71 17.69 4.60
N GLN A 57 -4.62 16.80 5.59
CA GLN A 57 -3.47 15.89 5.76
C GLN A 57 -3.71 14.49 5.20
N ARG A 58 -4.87 14.27 4.56
CA ARG A 58 -5.21 13.02 3.89
C ARG A 58 -4.42 12.85 2.60
N TRP A 59 -4.39 11.60 2.13
CA TRP A 59 -3.65 11.21 0.95
C TRP A 59 -4.51 11.38 -0.31
N LEU A 60 -3.88 11.73 -1.43
CA LEU A 60 -4.44 11.57 -2.77
C LEU A 60 -4.30 10.12 -3.22
N LEU A 61 -5.22 9.67 -4.06
CA LEU A 61 -5.16 8.34 -4.68
C LEU A 61 -4.77 8.47 -6.16
N GLY A 62 -3.58 7.99 -6.50
CA GLY A 62 -3.09 7.83 -7.86
C GLY A 62 -3.59 6.53 -8.45
N ALA A 63 -4.87 6.48 -8.84
CA ALA A 63 -5.48 5.26 -9.36
C ALA A 63 -5.00 4.94 -10.78
N GLY A 64 -4.63 3.68 -11.03
CA GLY A 64 -4.09 3.22 -12.31
C GLY A 64 -2.60 3.51 -12.52
N GLU A 65 -1.94 4.14 -11.55
CA GLU A 65 -0.49 4.30 -11.56
C GLU A 65 0.21 3.07 -10.95
N ASN A 66 1.52 2.94 -11.18
CA ASN A 66 2.33 1.90 -10.55
C ASN A 66 2.28 2.02 -9.02
N PHE A 67 2.26 0.88 -8.31
CA PHE A 67 2.24 0.87 -6.86
C PHE A 67 3.37 1.71 -6.25
N GLY A 68 3.02 2.56 -5.29
CA GLY A 68 3.98 3.37 -4.54
C GLY A 68 3.33 4.39 -3.62
N THR A 69 4.06 4.84 -2.62
CA THR A 69 3.58 5.81 -1.63
C THR A 69 4.66 6.84 -1.33
N THR A 70 4.31 8.13 -1.36
CA THR A 70 5.27 9.22 -1.09
C THR A 70 5.59 9.31 0.39
N VAL A 71 6.67 8.67 0.84
CA VAL A 71 7.08 8.63 2.26
C VAL A 71 8.39 9.37 2.53
N THR A 72 9.25 9.51 1.52
CA THR A 72 10.55 10.17 1.66
C THR A 72 10.50 11.64 1.25
N ASP A 73 11.48 12.43 1.70
CA ASP A 73 11.65 13.81 1.23
C ASP A 73 11.86 13.85 -0.30
N GLU A 74 12.53 12.85 -0.88
CA GLU A 74 12.76 12.74 -2.33
C GLU A 74 11.45 12.46 -3.09
N ASP A 75 10.57 11.62 -2.54
CA ASP A 75 9.25 11.36 -3.12
C ASP A 75 8.37 12.61 -3.06
N LEU A 76 8.42 13.32 -1.93
CA LEU A 76 7.70 14.58 -1.75
C LEU A 76 8.22 15.65 -2.70
N GLU A 77 9.54 15.79 -2.88
CA GLU A 77 10.11 16.71 -3.88
C GLU A 77 9.62 16.36 -5.30
N SER A 78 9.55 15.08 -5.63
CA SER A 78 9.11 14.60 -6.95
C SER A 78 7.60 14.78 -7.20
N SER A 79 6.80 14.87 -6.15
CA SER A 79 5.33 15.01 -6.21
C SER A 79 4.83 16.42 -5.90
N GLU A 80 5.74 17.41 -5.88
CA GLU A 80 5.49 18.80 -5.47
C GLU A 80 4.93 18.94 -4.05
N GLY A 81 5.39 18.08 -3.14
CA GLY A 81 5.04 18.05 -1.73
C GLY A 81 3.70 17.38 -1.44
N ARG A 82 3.10 16.69 -2.42
CA ARG A 82 1.79 16.05 -2.27
C ARG A 82 1.93 14.64 -1.71
N LYS A 83 1.03 14.29 -0.79
CA LYS A 83 0.93 12.94 -0.23
C LYS A 83 0.09 12.07 -1.15
N VAL A 84 0.71 11.13 -1.85
CA VAL A 84 0.06 10.25 -2.83
C VAL A 84 0.24 8.78 -2.44
N ILE A 85 -0.84 8.01 -2.54
CA ILE A 85 -0.82 6.53 -2.56
C ILE A 85 -1.24 6.12 -3.97
N ALA A 86 -0.33 5.54 -4.74
CA ALA A 86 -0.59 5.03 -6.08
C ALA A 86 -0.96 3.54 -6.02
N LEU A 87 -2.08 3.18 -6.64
CA LEU A 87 -2.64 1.82 -6.65
C LEU A 87 -3.21 1.52 -8.04
N ASN A 88 -3.12 0.28 -8.48
CA ASN A 88 -3.77 -0.20 -9.71
C ASN A 88 -4.43 -1.56 -9.48
N LEU A 89 -5.12 -2.07 -10.50
CA LEU A 89 -5.76 -3.39 -10.49
C LEU A 89 -5.11 -4.36 -11.47
N ASP A 90 -3.88 -4.07 -11.89
CA ASP A 90 -3.13 -4.83 -12.90
C ASP A 90 -2.75 -6.24 -12.40
N ASP A 91 -2.74 -6.46 -11.08
CA ASP A 91 -2.63 -7.78 -10.43
C ASP A 91 -3.75 -8.76 -10.87
N THR A 92 -4.83 -8.23 -11.46
CA THR A 92 -5.95 -9.02 -11.99
C THR A 92 -6.04 -9.00 -13.53
N ASP A 93 -5.10 -8.30 -14.19
CA ASP A 93 -5.02 -8.21 -15.64
C ASP A 93 -4.17 -9.38 -16.21
N ASP A 94 -4.77 -10.19 -17.07
CA ASP A 94 -4.10 -11.33 -17.72
C ASP A 94 -2.98 -10.88 -18.68
N ASP A 95 -2.99 -9.62 -19.13
CA ASP A 95 -1.97 -9.06 -20.03
C ASP A 95 -0.74 -8.50 -19.28
N SER A 96 -0.81 -8.38 -17.94
CA SER A 96 0.30 -7.91 -17.11
C SER A 96 1.29 -9.05 -16.80
N ILE A 97 2.57 -8.72 -16.63
CA ILE A 97 3.55 -9.70 -16.15
C ILE A 97 3.44 -9.71 -14.61
N PRO A 98 3.09 -10.86 -13.98
CA PRO A 98 2.94 -10.89 -12.54
C PRO A 98 4.24 -10.59 -11.82
N GLU A 99 4.17 -9.74 -10.79
CA GLU A 99 5.27 -9.54 -9.86
C GLU A 99 5.27 -10.64 -8.80
N TYR A 100 6.46 -11.01 -8.32
CA TYR A 100 6.62 -12.08 -7.34
C TYR A 100 7.32 -11.60 -6.07
N TYR A 101 7.04 -12.27 -4.96
CA TYR A 101 7.77 -12.12 -3.70
C TYR A 101 8.37 -13.45 -3.22
N GLU A 102 9.43 -13.34 -2.43
CA GLU A 102 10.11 -14.50 -1.85
C GLU A 102 9.33 -15.05 -0.65
N SER A 103 9.05 -16.35 -0.65
CA SER A 103 8.41 -17.06 0.47
C SER A 103 9.10 -18.42 0.73
N ASN A 104 8.86 -19.01 1.90
CA ASN A 104 9.39 -20.35 2.21
C ASN A 104 8.82 -21.46 1.31
N ASP A 105 7.70 -21.22 0.64
CA ASP A 105 7.06 -22.16 -0.29
C ASP A 105 7.46 -21.91 -1.75
N GLY A 106 8.49 -21.07 -1.96
CA GLY A 106 8.95 -20.60 -3.27
C GLY A 106 8.34 -19.26 -3.67
N PRO A 107 8.67 -18.75 -4.88
CA PRO A 107 8.14 -17.49 -5.38
C PRO A 107 6.61 -17.50 -5.43
N GLN A 108 5.97 -16.45 -4.93
CA GLN A 108 4.52 -16.26 -4.96
C GLN A 108 4.18 -14.98 -5.71
N GLN A 109 3.07 -14.97 -6.43
CA GLN A 109 2.59 -13.75 -7.06
C GLN A 109 2.03 -12.79 -6.01
N PHE A 110 2.21 -11.49 -6.23
CA PHE A 110 1.43 -10.49 -5.51
C PHE A 110 -0.04 -10.62 -5.89
N ASP A 111 -0.89 -10.36 -4.90
CA ASP A 111 -2.33 -10.22 -5.08
C ASP A 111 -2.74 -8.83 -4.61
N THR A 112 -3.85 -8.32 -5.14
CA THR A 112 -4.34 -6.98 -4.85
C THR A 112 -4.44 -6.70 -3.35
N THR A 113 -4.81 -7.69 -2.53
CA THR A 113 -4.89 -7.51 -1.07
C THR A 113 -3.53 -7.19 -0.48
N ARG A 114 -2.49 -7.95 -0.83
CA ARG A 114 -1.13 -7.71 -0.35
C ARG A 114 -0.61 -6.37 -0.86
N SER A 115 -0.76 -6.08 -2.15
CA SER A 115 -0.27 -4.85 -2.78
C SER A 115 -0.89 -3.62 -2.11
N PHE A 116 -2.21 -3.63 -1.89
CA PHE A 116 -2.92 -2.51 -1.26
C PHE A 116 -2.55 -2.34 0.21
N ILE A 117 -2.45 -3.44 0.97
CA ILE A 117 -2.06 -3.36 2.39
C ILE A 117 -0.62 -2.85 2.52
N HIS A 118 0.29 -3.24 1.62
CA HIS A 118 1.68 -2.77 1.64
C HIS A 118 1.78 -1.26 1.51
N GLU A 119 1.15 -0.68 0.48
CA GLU A 119 1.13 0.78 0.27
C GLU A 119 0.39 1.53 1.39
N VAL A 120 -0.72 0.97 1.90
CA VAL A 120 -1.41 1.56 3.04
C VAL A 120 -0.52 1.55 4.30
N VAL A 121 0.28 0.51 4.53
CA VAL A 121 1.20 0.47 5.68
C VAL A 121 2.28 1.55 5.55
N HIS A 122 2.81 1.81 4.35
CA HIS A 122 3.67 2.98 4.12
C HIS A 122 2.96 4.27 4.56
N ALA A 123 1.76 4.51 4.04
CA ALA A 123 1.00 5.73 4.31
C ALA A 123 0.61 5.94 5.78
N LEU A 124 0.39 4.85 6.53
CA LEU A 124 0.00 4.91 7.95
C LEU A 124 1.21 5.05 8.89
N THR A 125 2.42 4.71 8.43
CA THR A 125 3.60 4.63 9.30
C THR A 125 4.73 5.58 8.91
N HIS A 126 4.73 6.09 7.68
CA HIS A 126 5.83 6.86 7.07
C HIS A 126 7.17 6.10 7.08
N LEU A 127 7.14 4.77 7.20
CA LEU A 127 8.33 3.93 7.15
C LEU A 127 8.62 3.50 5.71
N GLN A 128 9.90 3.29 5.41
CA GLN A 128 10.35 2.67 4.17
C GLN A 128 10.52 1.15 4.35
N ASP A 129 10.62 0.42 3.24
CA ASP A 129 10.98 -1.01 3.26
C ASP A 129 12.43 -1.24 3.67
N LYS A 130 13.33 -0.31 3.33
CA LYS A 130 14.75 -0.49 3.59
C LYS A 130 15.04 -0.36 5.09
N GLU A 131 15.54 -1.44 5.69
CA GLU A 131 16.01 -1.46 7.07
C GLU A 131 17.37 -2.17 7.14
N ASP A 132 18.39 -1.47 7.64
CA ASP A 132 19.71 -2.05 7.84
C ASP A 132 19.60 -3.27 8.76
N SER A 133 20.23 -4.39 8.37
CA SER A 133 20.24 -5.67 9.09
C SER A 133 18.91 -6.46 9.16
N ASN A 134 17.85 -5.99 8.48
CA ASN A 134 16.61 -6.75 8.32
C ASN A 134 16.34 -7.05 6.83
N PRO A 135 16.21 -8.33 6.42
CA PRO A 135 15.99 -8.66 5.01
C PRO A 135 14.59 -8.32 4.49
N ARG A 136 13.62 -8.02 5.36
CA ARG A 136 12.22 -7.70 5.01
C ARG A 136 11.92 -6.22 5.10
N GLY A 137 12.41 -5.58 6.15
CA GLY A 137 11.93 -4.26 6.54
C GLY A 137 10.62 -4.25 7.32
N PRO A 138 10.29 -3.13 7.97
CA PRO A 138 9.16 -3.03 8.88
C PRO A 138 7.80 -3.12 8.15
N VAL A 139 7.71 -2.57 6.94
CA VAL A 139 6.46 -2.53 6.17
C VAL A 139 6.05 -3.94 5.75
N VAL A 140 6.98 -4.71 5.17
CA VAL A 140 6.75 -6.12 4.85
C VAL A 140 6.34 -6.94 6.09
N GLU A 141 6.96 -6.71 7.25
CA GLU A 141 6.59 -7.43 8.48
C GLU A 141 5.18 -7.08 8.96
N TYR A 142 4.80 -5.80 8.94
CA TYR A 142 3.42 -5.39 9.24
C TYR A 142 2.43 -6.00 8.26
N THR A 143 2.70 -5.92 6.96
CA THR A 143 1.86 -6.52 5.91
C THR A 143 1.65 -8.01 6.15
N ASN A 144 2.70 -8.76 6.47
CA ASN A 144 2.58 -10.19 6.78
C ASN A 144 1.69 -10.47 8.00
N ILE A 145 1.84 -9.70 9.08
CA ILE A 145 1.03 -9.85 10.30
C ILE A 145 -0.44 -9.53 9.99
N ILE A 146 -0.69 -8.41 9.33
CA ILE A 146 -2.04 -7.94 8.98
C ILE A 146 -2.75 -8.99 8.11
N LEU A 147 -2.11 -9.45 7.04
CA LEU A 147 -2.69 -10.46 6.16
C LEU A 147 -2.98 -11.77 6.89
N LYS A 148 -2.11 -12.19 7.83
CA LYS A 148 -2.39 -13.39 8.64
C LYS A 148 -3.55 -13.20 9.62
N GLU A 149 -3.66 -12.04 10.23
CA GLU A 149 -4.81 -11.71 11.09
C GLU A 149 -6.13 -11.63 10.29
N MET A 150 -6.09 -11.24 9.01
CA MET A 150 -7.22 -11.28 8.07
C MET A 150 -7.53 -12.70 7.54
N GLY A 151 -6.78 -13.73 7.94
CA GLY A 151 -6.98 -15.09 7.45
C GLY A 151 -6.48 -15.34 6.02
N HIS A 152 -5.63 -14.45 5.48
CA HIS A 152 -5.09 -14.58 4.13
C HIS A 152 -4.19 -15.83 3.99
N THR A 153 -4.46 -16.63 2.95
CA THR A 153 -3.82 -17.93 2.77
C THR A 153 -2.40 -17.85 2.22
N SER A 154 -2.04 -16.78 1.50
CA SER A 154 -0.71 -16.64 0.91
C SER A 154 0.41 -16.73 1.97
N PRO A 155 1.54 -17.39 1.68
CA PRO A 155 2.61 -17.53 2.65
C PRO A 155 3.27 -16.15 2.92
N PRO A 156 3.83 -15.92 4.12
CA PRO A 156 4.51 -14.66 4.42
C PRO A 156 5.68 -14.37 3.47
N ARG A 157 5.89 -13.09 3.15
CA ARG A 157 7.06 -12.61 2.41
C ARG A 157 8.29 -12.62 3.31
N ILE A 158 9.32 -13.38 2.98
CA ILE A 158 10.48 -13.63 3.87
C ILE A 158 11.65 -12.67 3.64
N ALA A 159 11.68 -12.01 2.48
CA ALA A 159 12.64 -10.98 2.11
C ALA A 159 11.98 -9.93 1.19
N TYR A 160 12.48 -8.69 1.22
CA TYR A 160 12.03 -7.63 0.32
C TYR A 160 12.54 -7.91 -1.10
N GLU A 161 13.85 -8.00 -1.29
CA GLU A 161 14.44 -8.42 -2.56
C GLU A 161 14.65 -9.94 -2.58
N PHE A 162 14.61 -10.54 -3.77
CA PHE A 162 15.00 -11.93 -3.94
C PHE A 162 16.49 -12.11 -3.63
N SER A 163 16.78 -13.08 -2.78
CA SER A 163 18.16 -13.49 -2.52
C SER A 163 18.74 -14.17 -3.77
N ASN A 164 19.65 -13.49 -4.48
CA ASN A 164 20.40 -14.07 -5.62
C ASN A 164 21.38 -15.17 -5.18
#